data_AF-A0A4Y1ZHJ5-F1
#
_entry.id   AF-A0A4Y1ZHJ5-F1
#
_cell.length_a   1.000
_cell.length_b   1.000
_cell.length_c   1.000
_cell.angle_alpha   90.00
_cell.angle_beta   90.00
_cell.angle_gamma   90.00
#
_symmetry.space_group_name_H-M   'P 1'
#
loop_
_entity.id
_entity.type
_entity.pdbx_description
1 polymer ?
#
loop_
_entity_poly.entity_id
_entity_poly.type
_entity_poly.pdbx_seq_one_letter_code
_entity_poly.pdbx_strand_id
1 'polypeptide(L)'
;MRQKNGEFLLSTFLINRYENDDNNAPVEHILFQPELTITGLDDEYVFVRRDISQDNLIDDEDLDRSKLLYRNNPDFAIGHGCSVQWYDFTNEIAKTVKNYIYT
;
A
#
# COMPACT_ATOMS: atom_id res chain seq x y z
N MET A 1 -0.19 -1.00 -16.51
CA MET A 1 0.99 -0.54 -15.75
C MET A 1 1.24 0.91 -16.11
N ARG A 2 1.00 1.85 -15.18
CA ARG A 2 1.24 3.28 -15.39
C ARG A 2 2.70 3.56 -15.03
N GLN A 3 3.48 4.05 -15.99
CA GLN A 3 4.88 4.41 -15.82
C GLN A 3 5.02 5.93 -15.95
N LYS A 4 5.77 6.56 -15.05
CA LYS A 4 6.10 7.99 -15.12
C LYS A 4 7.55 8.17 -14.67
N ASN A 5 8.37 8.85 -15.46
CA ASN A 5 9.77 9.14 -15.12
C ASN A 5 10.64 7.92 -14.71
N GLY A 6 10.32 6.72 -15.22
CA GLY A 6 11.04 5.49 -14.83
C GLY A 6 10.45 4.78 -13.59
N GLU A 7 9.48 5.38 -12.91
CA GLU A 7 8.76 4.82 -11.77
C GLU A 7 7.48 4.11 -12.22
N PHE A 8 7.08 3.09 -11.46
CA PHE A 8 5.91 2.27 -11.76
C PHE A 8 4.89 2.35 -10.63
N LEU A 9 3.61 2.55 -10.98
CA LEU A 9 2.52 2.36 -10.03
C LEU A 9 2.16 0.86 -9.98
N LEU A 10 2.32 0.26 -8.80
CA LEU A 10 1.93 -1.12 -8.52
C LEU A 10 0.61 -1.13 -7.74
N SER A 11 -0.34 -1.95 -8.18
CA SER A 11 -1.58 -2.23 -7.45
C SER A 11 -1.67 -3.72 -7.18
N THR A 12 -1.71 -4.10 -5.91
CA THR A 12 -1.80 -5.48 -5.45
C THR A 12 -3.15 -5.73 -4.81
N PHE A 13 -3.74 -6.89 -5.08
CA PHE A 13 -5.00 -7.31 -4.50
C PHE A 13 -4.95 -8.78 -4.13
N LEU A 14 -5.61 -9.13 -3.03
CA LEU A 14 -5.86 -10.51 -2.63
C LEU A 14 -7.34 -10.80 -2.85
N ILE A 15 -7.63 -11.86 -3.61
CA ILE A 15 -9.00 -12.32 -3.83
C ILE A 15 -9.07 -13.75 -3.33
N ASN A 16 -9.90 -14.00 -2.32
CA ASN A 16 -10.26 -15.35 -1.95
C ASN A 16 -11.22 -15.92 -3.02
N ARG A 17 -10.79 -16.98 -3.72
CA ARG A 17 -11.60 -17.68 -4.72
C ARG A 17 -12.07 -19.06 -4.25
N TYR A 18 -12.04 -19.29 -2.94
CA TYR A 18 -12.53 -20.54 -2.38
C TYR A 18 -14.04 -20.65 -2.65
N GLU A 19 -14.43 -21.63 -3.47
CA GLU A 19 -15.82 -22.00 -3.71
C GLU A 19 -16.24 -22.96 -2.60
N ASN A 20 -17.27 -22.59 -1.85
CA ASN A 20 -17.85 -23.46 -0.84
C ASN A 20 -19.32 -23.73 -1.18
N ASP A 21 -19.64 -24.99 -1.43
CA ASP A 21 -21.01 -25.45 -1.70
C ASP A 21 -21.82 -25.70 -0.41
N ASP A 22 -21.19 -25.59 0.76
CA ASP A 22 -21.81 -25.73 2.09
C ASP A 22 -21.91 -24.37 2.79
N ASN A 23 -23.09 -24.03 3.31
CA ASN A 23 -23.32 -22.82 4.10
C ASN A 23 -22.58 -22.84 5.46
N ASN A 24 -22.01 -23.98 5.85
CA ASN A 24 -21.19 -24.14 7.04
C ASN A 24 -19.71 -24.24 6.68
N ALA A 25 -19.13 -23.17 6.12
CA ALA A 25 -17.68 -23.10 5.92
C ALA A 25 -16.95 -23.35 7.25
N PRO A 26 -16.10 -24.39 7.33
CA PRO A 26 -15.26 -24.57 8.50
C PRO A 26 -14.38 -23.33 8.69
N VAL A 27 -14.16 -22.93 9.95
CA VAL A 27 -13.45 -21.69 10.31
C VAL A 27 -12.05 -21.63 9.69
N GLU A 28 -11.41 -22.79 9.52
CA GLU A 28 -10.09 -22.91 8.87
C GLU A 28 -10.06 -22.45 7.40
N HIS A 29 -11.21 -22.32 6.73
CA HIS A 29 -11.30 -21.79 5.36
C HIS A 29 -11.50 -20.27 5.31
N ILE A 30 -11.69 -19.61 6.46
CA ILE A 30 -11.84 -18.16 6.54
C ILE A 30 -10.46 -17.53 6.62
N LEU A 31 -10.15 -16.63 5.69
CA LEU A 31 -8.96 -15.78 5.80
C LEU A 31 -9.21 -14.75 6.90
N PHE A 32 -8.41 -14.80 7.96
CA PHE A 32 -8.44 -13.82 9.04
C PHE A 32 -7.18 -12.97 8.99
N GLN A 33 -7.35 -11.65 8.94
CA GLN A 33 -6.26 -10.66 8.92
C GLN A 33 -5.16 -10.96 7.89
N PRO A 34 -5.48 -11.18 6.60
CA PRO A 34 -4.45 -11.45 5.61
C PRO A 34 -3.41 -10.34 5.54
N GLU A 35 -2.15 -10.75 5.38
CA GLU A 35 -1.02 -9.85 5.23
C GLU A 35 -0.41 -9.99 3.84
N LEU A 36 -0.09 -8.87 3.20
CA LEU A 36 0.59 -8.84 1.91
C LEU A 36 1.90 -8.07 2.06
N THR A 37 3.03 -8.75 1.86
CA THR A 37 4.37 -8.16 1.94
C THR A 37 4.99 -8.10 0.56
N ILE A 38 5.51 -6.93 0.19
CA ILE A 38 6.20 -6.69 -1.08
C ILE A 38 7.59 -6.14 -0.73
N THR A 39 8.63 -6.77 -1.27
CA THR A 39 10.03 -6.43 -1.00
C THR A 39 10.79 -6.36 -2.33
N GLY A 40 11.77 -5.45 -2.41
CA GLY A 40 12.71 -5.42 -3.53
C GLY A 40 13.53 -6.72 -3.63
N LEU A 41 13.93 -7.08 -4.85
CA LEU A 41 14.87 -8.18 -5.06
C LEU A 41 16.22 -7.81 -4.46
N ASP A 42 16.97 -8.82 -3.98
CA ASP A 42 18.32 -8.67 -3.43
C ASP A 42 18.46 -7.55 -2.38
N ASP A 43 17.40 -7.35 -1.61
CA ASP A 43 17.30 -6.35 -0.56
C ASP A 43 17.37 -4.87 -1.03
N GLU A 44 17.08 -4.60 -2.31
CA GLU A 44 17.11 -3.26 -2.87
C GLU A 44 15.96 -2.36 -2.40
N TYR A 45 16.26 -1.05 -2.32
CA TYR A 45 15.28 -0.01 -2.02
C TYR A 45 14.54 0.40 -3.29
N VAL A 46 13.40 -0.26 -3.55
CA VAL A 46 12.64 -0.11 -4.80
C VAL A 46 11.38 0.74 -4.66
N PHE A 47 10.94 1.03 -3.43
CA PHE A 47 9.76 1.85 -3.20
C PHE A 47 10.16 3.30 -3.02
N VAL A 48 9.62 4.18 -3.85
CA VAL A 48 9.86 5.62 -3.77
C VAL A 48 8.70 6.32 -3.09
N ARG A 49 8.98 7.40 -2.36
CA ARG A 49 7.97 8.23 -1.73
C ARG A 49 6.99 8.75 -2.79
N ARG A 50 5.70 8.63 -2.52
CA ARG A 50 4.68 9.22 -3.39
C ARG A 50 4.71 10.73 -3.28
N ASP A 51 4.92 11.41 -4.40
CA ASP A 51 4.74 12.85 -4.48
C ASP A 51 3.23 13.16 -4.55
N ILE A 52 2.65 13.53 -3.41
CA ILE A 52 1.23 13.89 -3.24
C ILE A 52 0.81 15.03 -4.17
N SER A 53 1.77 15.82 -4.68
CA SER A 53 1.50 16.99 -5.51
C SER A 53 1.00 16.68 -6.92
N GLN A 54 1.20 15.47 -7.44
CA GLN A 54 1.12 15.30 -8.91
C GLN A 54 -0.17 14.72 -9.48
N ASP A 55 -1.11 14.24 -8.65
CA ASP A 55 -2.38 13.67 -9.15
C ASP A 55 -3.65 14.50 -8.80
N ASN A 56 -3.51 15.70 -8.19
CA ASN A 56 -4.66 16.57 -7.89
C ASN A 56 -4.53 17.94 -8.57
N LEU A 57 -5.19 18.07 -9.74
CA LEU A 57 -5.57 19.33 -10.41
C LEU A 57 -6.64 20.12 -9.63
N ILE A 58 -6.72 19.95 -8.31
CA ILE A 58 -7.75 20.55 -7.45
C ILE A 58 -7.01 21.28 -6.34
N ASP A 59 -7.21 22.59 -6.30
CA ASP A 59 -6.78 23.48 -5.22
C ASP A 59 -7.56 23.10 -3.96
N ASP A 60 -7.03 22.14 -3.22
CA ASP A 60 -7.65 21.55 -2.04
C ASP A 60 -6.88 22.00 -0.81
N GLU A 61 -7.40 23.03 -0.13
CA GLU A 61 -6.81 23.57 1.10
C GLU A 61 -6.61 22.48 2.18
N ASP A 62 -7.45 21.44 2.19
CA ASP A 62 -7.33 20.34 3.15
C ASP A 62 -6.15 19.41 2.81
N LEU A 63 -5.84 19.24 1.52
CA LEU A 63 -4.64 18.53 1.08
C LEU A 63 -3.37 19.28 1.50
N ASP A 64 -3.36 20.60 1.33
CA ASP A 64 -2.21 21.44 1.70
C ASP A 64 -1.99 21.52 3.21
N ARG A 65 -3.08 21.57 4.00
CA ARG A 65 -2.98 21.43 5.46
C ARG A 65 -2.47 20.07 5.88
N SER A 66 -2.91 19.00 5.22
CA SER A 66 -2.43 17.64 5.50
C SER A 66 -0.93 17.50 5.17
N LYS A 67 -0.44 18.14 4.10
CA LYS A 67 1.01 18.18 3.80
C LYS A 67 1.83 18.78 4.94
N LEU A 68 1.31 19.79 5.65
CA LEU A 68 2.01 20.35 6.82
C LEU A 68 2.09 19.34 7.97
N LEU A 69 1.01 18.61 8.23
CA LEU A 69 0.95 17.60 9.29
C LEU A 69 1.83 16.38 9.00
N TYR A 70 1.89 15.95 7.73
CA TYR A 70 2.61 14.74 7.30
C TYR A 70 3.90 15.03 6.54
N ARG A 71 4.43 16.26 6.61
CA ARG A 71 5.62 16.69 5.85
C ARG A 71 6.84 15.77 6.02
N ASN A 72 7.00 15.23 7.23
CA ASN A 72 8.10 14.36 7.63
C ASN A 72 7.70 12.87 7.71
N ASN A 73 6.50 12.51 7.27
CA ASN A 73 6.05 11.13 7.20
C ASN A 73 6.10 10.69 5.73
N PRO A 74 6.95 9.71 5.38
CA PRO A 74 7.02 9.22 4.02
C PRO A 74 5.84 8.28 3.73
N ASP A 75 5.19 8.47 2.59
CA ASP A 75 4.08 7.63 2.14
C ASP A 75 4.52 6.81 0.92
N PHE A 76 4.72 5.51 1.10
CA PHE A 76 5.17 4.59 0.03
C PHE A 76 4.03 3.83 -0.62
N ALA A 77 2.93 3.60 0.10
CA ALA A 77 1.74 2.92 -0.41
C ALA A 77 0.49 3.35 0.38
N ILE A 78 -0.68 3.11 -0.22
CA ILE A 78 -2.00 3.34 0.38
C ILE A 78 -2.88 2.11 0.17
N GLY A 79 -3.91 1.96 1.00
CA GLY A 79 -4.95 0.94 0.80
C GLY A 79 -6.29 1.39 1.36
N HIS A 80 -7.39 1.06 0.66
CA HIS A 80 -8.73 1.25 1.17
C HIS A 80 -9.01 0.18 2.22
N GLY A 81 -9.26 0.58 3.47
CA GLY A 81 -9.55 -0.37 4.56
C GLY A 81 -8.36 -1.27 4.93
N CYS A 82 -7.13 -0.83 4.66
CA CYS A 82 -5.91 -1.57 5.01
C CYS A 82 -4.95 -0.65 5.76
N SER A 83 -4.21 -1.19 6.73
CA SER A 83 -3.07 -0.48 7.34
C SER A 83 -1.80 -0.85 6.59
N VAL A 84 -0.96 0.13 6.29
CA VAL A 84 0.30 -0.07 5.59
C VAL A 84 1.45 0.25 6.54
N GLN A 85 2.43 -0.64 6.59
CA GLN A 85 3.70 -0.46 7.28
C GLN A 85 4.84 -0.55 6.26
N TRP A 86 5.92 0.16 6.51
CA TRP A 86 7.14 0.12 5.72
C TRP A 86 8.34 -0.18 6.61
N TYR A 87 9.26 -0.99 6.10
CA TYR A 87 10.46 -1.43 6.80
C TYR A 87 11.72 -1.08 6.02
N ASP A 88 12.82 -0.87 6.74
CA ASP A 88 14.11 -0.43 6.22
C ASP A 88 13.91 0.75 5.25
N PHE A 89 13.57 1.93 5.81
CA PHE A 89 13.18 3.09 5.02
C PHE A 89 13.96 4.36 5.42
N THR A 90 14.03 5.28 4.48
CA THR A 90 14.41 6.69 4.69
C THR A 90 13.19 7.57 4.38
N ASN A 91 13.35 8.89 4.38
CA ASN A 91 12.25 9.78 3.99
C ASN A 91 11.87 9.66 2.50
N GLU A 92 12.72 9.07 1.66
CA GLU A 92 12.50 9.07 0.20
C GLU A 92 12.32 7.67 -0.38
N ILE A 93 12.83 6.65 0.30
CA ILE A 93 12.83 5.27 -0.20
C ILE A 93 12.56 4.24 0.89
N ALA A 94 11.92 3.14 0.53
CA ALA A 94 11.73 1.97 1.39
C ALA A 94 12.10 0.68 0.64
N LYS A 95 12.52 -0.31 1.41
CA LYS A 95 12.84 -1.65 0.91
C LYS A 95 11.63 -2.58 0.90
N THR A 96 10.81 -2.51 1.93
CA THR A 96 9.65 -3.39 2.12
C THR A 96 8.41 -2.59 2.49
N VAL A 97 7.30 -2.96 1.86
CA VAL A 97 5.95 -2.49 2.22
C VAL A 97 5.12 -3.70 2.63
N LYS A 98 4.47 -3.61 3.78
CA LYS A 98 3.57 -4.62 4.33
C LYS A 98 2.18 -4.05 4.53
N ASN A 99 1.19 -4.76 4.06
CA ASN A 99 -0.21 -4.39 4.15
C ASN A 99 -0.96 -5.39 5.04
N TYR A 100 -1.75 -4.87 5.97
CA TYR A 100 -2.71 -5.64 6.77
C TYR A 100 -4.10 -5.38 6.21
N ILE A 101 -4.70 -6.43 5.67
CA ILE A 101 -6.02 -6.39 5.06
C ILE A 101 -7.03 -6.78 6.14
N TYR A 102 -7.90 -5.84 6.49
CA TYR A 102 -8.99 -6.11 7.43
C TYR A 102 -10.18 -6.65 6.63
N THR A 103 -10.47 -7.94 6.81
CA THR A 103 -11.63 -8.66 6.25
C THR A 103 -12.83 -8.62 7.20
#